data_AF-A0A2S9YM72-F1
#
_entry.id   AF-A0A2S9YM72-F1
#
_cell.length_a   1.000
_cell.length_b   1.000
_cell.length_c   1.000
_cell.angle_alpha   90.00
_cell.angle_beta   90.00
_cell.angle_gamma   90.00
#
_symmetry.space_group_name_H-M   'P 1'
#
loop_
_entity.id
_entity.type
_entity.pdbx_description
1 polymer ?
#
loop_
_entity_poly.entity_id
_entity_poly.type
_entity_poly.pdbx_seq_one_letter_code
_entity_poly.pdbx_strand_id
1 'polypeptide(L)' 'MVIGRKVAKPRFLSSPTFDEVVCGYGEAQQRYSFREFCELPLSRRVELLLEHPRYFRNGQLINSADAMSFGG' A
#
# COMPACT_ATOMS: atom_id res chain seq x y z
N MET A 1 20.86 38.45 0.55
CA MET A 1 21.14 37.07 0.99
C MET A 1 19.82 36.30 0.93
N VAL A 2 19.58 35.57 -0.15
CA VAL A 2 18.29 34.91 -0.41
C VAL A 2 18.29 33.60 0.38
N ILE A 3 17.54 33.56 1.48
CA ILE A 3 17.38 32.34 2.28
C ILE A 3 16.46 31.43 1.45
N GLY A 4 17.08 30.55 0.67
CA GLY A 4 16.38 29.48 -0.03
C GLY A 4 15.64 28.64 0.99
N ARG A 5 14.33 28.84 1.11
CA ARG A 5 13.43 27.89 1.77
C ARG A 5 13.60 26.57 1.03
N LYS A 6 14.38 25.65 1.61
CA LYS A 6 14.38 24.25 1.19
C LYS A 6 12.95 23.77 1.37
N VAL A 7 12.20 23.70 0.27
CA VAL A 7 10.90 23.04 0.22
C VAL A 7 11.17 21.62 0.72
N ALA A 8 10.70 21.30 1.92
CA ALA A 8 10.75 19.94 2.42
C ALA A 8 10.03 19.10 1.38
N LYS A 9 10.76 18.21 0.69
CA LYS A 9 10.13 17.20 -0.15
C LYS A 9 9.08 16.53 0.72
N PRO A 10 7.82 16.40 0.26
CA PRO A 10 6.83 15.64 1.01
C PRO A 10 7.46 14.29 1.31
N ARG A 11 7.59 13.96 2.61
CA ARG A 11 7.97 12.63 3.07
C ARG A 11 6.80 11.71 2.70
N PHE A 12 6.65 11.42 1.41
CA PHE A 12 5.82 10.32 0.96
C PHE A 12 6.54 9.06 1.46
N LEU A 13 6.14 8.61 2.65
CA LEU A 13 6.08 7.22 3.08
C LEU A 13 7.32 6.41 2.70
N SER A 14 8.39 6.56 3.48
CA SER A 14 9.67 5.91 3.22
C SER A 14 9.74 4.42 3.57
N SER A 15 8.63 3.77 3.90
CA SER A 15 8.52 2.30 3.97
C SER A 15 7.09 1.86 3.75
N PRO A 16 6.84 0.79 2.98
CA PRO A 16 5.51 0.23 2.83
C PRO A 16 5.03 -0.36 4.17
N THR A 17 3.76 -0.15 4.49
CA THR A 17 3.10 -0.75 5.66
C THR A 17 2.66 -2.19 5.41
N PHE A 18 2.77 -2.69 4.19
CA PHE A 18 2.58 -4.10 3.85
C PHE A 18 3.46 -4.46 2.66
N ASP A 19 3.94 -5.70 2.59
CA ASP A 19 4.76 -6.19 1.49
C ASP A 19 3.89 -6.76 0.37
N GLU A 20 2.77 -7.40 0.75
CA GLU A 20 1.84 -8.03 -0.19
C GLU A 20 0.38 -7.74 0.19
N VAL A 21 -0.47 -7.70 -0.82
CA VAL A 21 -1.91 -7.62 -0.69
C VAL A 21 -2.56 -8.74 -1.49
N VAL A 22 -3.51 -9.43 -0.87
CA VAL A 22 -4.30 -10.50 -1.48
C VAL A 22 -5.75 -10.05 -1.53
N CYS A 23 -6.29 -9.97 -2.74
CA CYS A 23 -7.66 -9.54 -3.01
C CYS A 23 -8.49 -10.73 -3.50
N GLY A 24 -9.79 -10.73 -3.20
CA GLY A 24 -10.70 -11.81 -3.56
C GLY A 24 -10.72 -13.00 -2.58
N TYR A 25 -11.53 -14.00 -2.91
CA TYR A 25 -11.85 -15.16 -2.08
C TYR A 25 -11.70 -16.49 -2.83
N GLY A 26 -11.32 -17.55 -2.11
CA GLY A 26 -11.25 -18.91 -2.67
C GLY A 26 -10.25 -19.02 -3.82
N GLU A 27 -10.67 -19.58 -4.95
CA GLU A 27 -9.85 -19.82 -6.14
C GLU A 27 -9.59 -18.56 -6.99
N ALA A 28 -10.32 -17.47 -6.75
CA ALA A 28 -10.18 -16.21 -7.48
C ALA A 28 -9.20 -15.22 -6.80
N GLN A 29 -8.42 -15.68 -5.82
CA GLN A 29 -7.49 -14.82 -5.09
C GLN A 29 -6.37 -14.28 -6.00
N GLN A 30 -6.18 -12.97 -5.98
CA GLN A 30 -5.11 -12.29 -6.69
C GLN A 30 -4.14 -11.70 -5.67
N ARG A 31 -2.85 -12.04 -5.80
CA ARG A 31 -1.79 -11.56 -4.93
C ARG A 31 -0.92 -10.56 -5.68
N TYR A 32 -0.66 -9.43 -5.02
CA TYR A 32 0.20 -8.36 -5.52
C TYR A 32 1.21 -7.99 -4.44
N SER A 33 2.48 -7.83 -4.79
CA SER A 33 3.41 -7.07 -3.97
C SER A 33 2.98 -5.60 -3.90
N PHE A 34 3.46 -4.86 -2.89
CA PHE A 34 3.22 -3.42 -2.78
C PHE A 34 3.55 -2.68 -4.07
N ARG A 35 4.68 -3.03 -4.70
CA ARG A 35 5.12 -2.43 -5.96
C ARG A 35 4.14 -2.71 -7.10
N GLU A 36 3.81 -3.98 -7.31
CA GLU A 36 2.86 -4.38 -8.36
C GLU A 36 1.50 -3.72 -8.14
N PHE A 37 1.05 -3.65 -6.89
CA PHE A 37 -0.21 -3.01 -6.54
C PHE A 37 -0.19 -1.51 -6.88
N CYS A 38 0.91 -0.80 -6.59
CA CYS A 38 1.07 0.62 -6.94
C CYS A 38 1.14 0.88 -8.45
N GLU A 39 1.63 -0.08 -9.23
CA GLU A 39 1.72 -0.01 -10.69
C GLU A 39 0.36 -0.24 -11.38
N LEU A 40 -0.63 -0.80 -10.68
CA LEU A 40 -1.99 -0.96 -11.20
C LEU A 40 -2.69 0.39 -11.45
N PRO A 41 -3.56 0.47 -12.48
CA PRO A 41 -4.46 1.60 -12.68
C PRO A 41 -5.24 1.91 -11.40
N LEU A 42 -5.48 3.20 -11.13
CA LEU A 42 -6.16 3.62 -9.91
C LEU A 42 -7.56 2.98 -9.76
N SER A 43 -8.33 2.89 -10.85
CA SER A 43 -9.62 2.20 -10.87
C SER A 43 -9.50 0.76 -10.39
N ARG A 44 -8.51 0.05 -10.91
CA ARG A 44 -8.26 -1.35 -10.55
C ARG A 44 -7.84 -1.50 -9.08
N ARG A 45 -7.01 -0.60 -8.57
CA ARG A 45 -6.65 -0.59 -7.14
C ARG A 45 -7.88 -0.39 -6.27
N VAL A 46 -8.76 0.56 -6.61
CA VAL A 46 -9.98 0.83 -5.84
C VAL A 46 -10.90 -0.39 -5.84
N GLU A 47 -11.15 -1.01 -7.01
CA GLU A 47 -11.94 -2.25 -7.11
C GLU A 47 -11.40 -3.33 -6.17
N LEU A 48 -10.11 -3.60 -6.22
CA LEU A 48 -9.45 -4.61 -5.40
C LEU A 48 -9.53 -4.30 -3.89
N LEU A 49 -9.49 -3.02 -3.50
CA LEU A 49 -9.63 -2.60 -2.10
C LEU A 49 -11.06 -2.76 -1.58
N LEU A 50 -12.07 -2.72 -2.45
CA LEU A 50 -13.47 -2.97 -2.08
C LEU A 50 -13.77 -4.45 -1.85
N GLU A 51 -12.94 -5.36 -2.38
CA GLU A 51 -13.07 -6.82 -2.23
C GLU A 51 -12.55 -7.36 -0.88
N HIS A 52 -12.44 -6.53 0.16
CA HIS A 52 -11.90 -6.90 1.48
C HIS A 52 -10.49 -7.55 1.40
N PRO A 53 -9.49 -6.79 0.95
CA PRO A 53 -8.12 -7.27 0.81
C PRO A 53 -7.50 -7.69 2.15
N ARG A 54 -6.64 -8.69 2.07
CA ARG A 54 -5.78 -9.16 3.17
C ARG A 54 -4.36 -8.67 2.93
N TYR A 55 -3.77 -8.04 3.93
CA TYR A 55 -2.44 -7.46 3.84
C TYR A 55 -1.44 -8.33 4.59
N PHE A 56 -0.25 -8.48 4.02
CA PHE A 56 0.81 -9.29 4.60
C PHE A 56 2.07 -8.45 4.75
N ARG A 57 2.79 -8.66 5.85
CA ARG A 57 4.13 -8.13 6.10
C ARG A 57 5.03 -9.26 6.56
N ASN A 58 6.16 -9.47 5.91
CA ASN A 58 7.05 -10.62 6.14
C ASN A 58 6.32 -11.98 6.14
N GLY A 59 5.32 -12.15 5.26
CA GLY A 59 4.50 -13.37 5.17
C GLY A 59 3.46 -13.55 6.28
N GLN A 60 3.35 -12.61 7.22
CA GLN A 60 2.33 -12.62 8.28
C GLN A 60 1.16 -11.73 7.91
N LEU A 61 -0.06 -12.21 8.15
CA LEU A 61 -1.27 -11.41 7.98
C LEU A 61 -1.27 -10.26 9.01
N ILE A 62 -1.46 -9.04 8.53
CA ILE A 62 -1.61 -7.84 9.37
C ILE A 62 -3.02 -7.28 9.27
N ASN A 63 -3.45 -6.51 10.26
CA ASN A 63 -4.75 -5.86 10.21
C ASN A 63 -4.76 -4.74 9.17
N SER A 64 -5.93 -4.49 8.58
CA SER A 64 -6.09 -3.43 7.58
C SER A 64 -5.76 -2.04 8.15
N ALA A 65 -6.02 -1.80 9.45
CA ALA A 65 -5.61 -0.58 10.13
C ALA A 65 -4.08 -0.41 10.15
N ASP A 66 -3.32 -1.49 10.35
CA ASP A 66 -1.86 -1.48 10.35
C ASP A 66 -1.28 -1.33 8.94
N ALA A 67 -1.98 -1.88 7.93
CA ALA A 67 -1.63 -1.74 6.52
C ALA A 67 -1.88 -0.32 5.99
N MET A 68 -2.92 0.35 6.49
CA MET A 68 -3.33 1.70 6.10
C MET A 68 -2.72 2.79 6.99
N SER A 69 -1.99 2.42 8.03
CA SER A 69 -1.29 3.37 8.88
C SER A 69 -0.14 4.01 8.11
N PHE A 70 -0.05 5.33 8.12
CA PHE A 70 1.10 6.03 7.57
C PHE A 70 2.16 6.13 8.67
N GLY A 71 3.34 5.52 8.46
CA GLY A 71 4.47 5.71 9.36
C GLY A 71 4.85 7.20 9.38
N GLY A 72 4.75 7.82 10.56
CA GLY A 72 5.19 9.20 10.82
C GLY A 72 6.71 9.32 10.98
#